data_AF-A0A699S8S6-F1
#
_entry.id   AF-A0A699S8S6-F1
#
_cell.length_a   1.000
_cell.length_b   1.000
_cell.length_c   1.000
_cell.angle_alpha   90.00
_cell.angle_beta   90.00
_cell.angle_gamma   90.00
#
_symmetry.space_group_name_H-M   'P 1'
#
loop_
_entity.id
_entity.type
_entity.pdbx_description
1 polymer ?
#
loop_
_entity_poly.entity_id
_entity_poly.type
_entity_poly.pdbx_seq_one_letter_code
_entity_poly.pdbx_strand_id
1 'polypeptide(L)'
;MIKLSHGDTPFSLTYGTEAVIPAEIGMPTYRTVAVDVVNNDEELRLNLDLLEERQERAAVCEARAKSKMMKYYNARVCGVAFKPGDFIYRNNDASHAVAGGKLGPK
;
A
#
# COMPACT_ATOMS: atom_id res chain seq x y z
N MET A 1 12.59 -0.55 -6.10
CA MET A 1 11.77 -0.40 -4.89
C MET A 1 10.32 -0.16 -5.31
N ILE A 2 9.32 -0.75 -4.65
CA ILE A 2 7.91 -0.58 -5.06
C ILE A 2 7.45 0.80 -4.61
N LYS A 3 6.98 1.62 -5.56
CA LYS A 3 6.37 2.92 -5.29
C LYS A 3 4.88 2.74 -5.03
N LEU A 4 4.35 3.50 -4.07
CA LEU A 4 2.92 3.56 -3.78
C LEU A 4 2.21 4.40 -4.86
N SER A 5 0.87 4.46 -4.80
CA SER A 5 0.06 5.20 -5.78
C SER A 5 0.33 6.70 -5.82
N HIS A 6 0.99 7.27 -4.81
CA HIS A 6 1.41 8.68 -4.76
C HIS A 6 2.84 8.90 -5.25
N GLY A 7 3.57 7.85 -5.66
CA GLY A 7 4.90 7.96 -6.27
C GLY A 7 6.08 7.83 -5.30
N ASP A 8 5.84 7.86 -3.99
CA ASP A 8 6.89 7.65 -2.99
C ASP A 8 6.97 6.20 -2.53
N THR A 9 8.11 5.84 -1.95
CA THR A 9 8.31 4.54 -1.33
C THR A 9 8.00 4.61 0.17
N PRO A 10 7.59 3.50 0.81
CA PRO A 10 7.41 3.49 2.27
C PRO A 10 8.66 3.95 3.03
N PHE A 11 9.85 3.63 2.51
CA PHE A 11 11.12 4.03 3.12
C PHE A 11 11.33 5.55 3.04
N SER A 12 11.15 6.15 1.86
CA SER A 12 11.32 7.61 1.68
C SER A 12 10.30 8.42 2.47
N LEU A 13 9.09 7.88 2.69
CA LEU A 13 8.12 8.48 3.59
C LEU A 13 8.52 8.40 5.06
N THR A 14 9.33 7.42 5.46
CA THR A 14 9.75 7.25 6.86
C THR A 14 11.04 8.02 7.16
N TYR A 15 11.99 8.02 6.21
CA TYR A 15 13.36 8.49 6.43
C TYR A 15 13.73 9.73 5.58
N GLY A 16 12.79 10.32 4.84
CA GLY A 16 13.03 11.52 4.04
C GLY A 16 13.67 11.29 2.67
N THR A 17 14.38 10.17 2.51
CA THR A 17 15.22 9.90 1.34
C THR A 17 15.01 8.47 0.81
N GLU A 18 15.28 8.24 -0.48
CA GLU A 18 15.18 6.90 -1.05
C GLU A 18 16.37 6.04 -0.58
N ALA A 19 16.08 4.81 -0.13
CA ALA A 19 17.13 3.88 0.26
C ALA A 19 17.99 3.49 -0.96
N VAL A 20 19.28 3.81 -0.91
CA VAL A 20 20.28 3.28 -1.83
C VAL A 20 21.03 2.17 -1.12
N ILE A 21 20.75 0.91 -1.49
CA ILE A 21 21.52 -0.23 -1.00
C ILE A 21 22.82 -0.28 -1.81
N PRO A 22 24.01 -0.20 -1.18
CA PRO A 22 25.27 -0.39 -1.88
C PRO A 22 25.37 -1.83 -2.38
N ALA A 23 25.62 -2.02 -3.67
CA ALA A 23 25.83 -3.35 -4.25
C ALA A 23 27.23 -3.94 -3.94
N GLU A 24 28.16 -3.12 -3.45
CA GLU A 24 29.58 -3.45 -3.40
C GLU A 24 30.19 -3.02 -2.06
N ILE A 25 30.28 -3.95 -1.10
CA ILE A 25 30.86 -3.69 0.24
C ILE A 25 32.41 -3.76 0.22
N GLY A 26 33.05 -4.01 -0.93
CA GLY A 26 34.46 -4.41 -0.98
C GLY A 26 35.46 -3.47 -1.67
N MET A 27 35.04 -2.65 -2.64
CA MET A 27 35.96 -1.84 -3.47
C MET A 27 35.42 -0.42 -3.70
N PRO A 28 36.26 0.63 -3.53
CA PRO A 28 35.83 1.99 -3.81
C PRO A 28 35.60 2.17 -5.32
N THR A 29 34.35 2.36 -5.70
CA THR A 29 33.96 2.73 -7.08
C THR A 29 33.73 4.23 -7.20
N TYR A 30 33.54 4.72 -8.43
CA TYR A 30 33.26 6.14 -8.70
C TYR A 30 32.13 6.70 -7.82
N ARG A 31 31.11 5.88 -7.51
CA ARG A 31 30.01 6.24 -6.61
C ARG A 31 30.46 6.56 -5.18
N THR A 32 31.47 5.87 -4.66
CA THR A 32 32.05 6.14 -3.33
C THR A 32 33.14 7.21 -3.35
N VAL A 33 33.83 7.40 -4.49
CA VAL A 33 34.93 8.37 -4.62
C VAL A 33 34.41 9.78 -4.93
N ALA A 34 33.30 9.91 -5.65
CA ALA A 34 32.69 11.18 -6.04
C ALA A 34 31.59 11.66 -5.07
N VAL A 35 31.57 11.17 -3.83
CA VAL A 35 30.60 11.61 -2.83
C VAL A 35 30.95 13.02 -2.36
N ASP A 36 30.09 13.98 -2.69
CA ASP A 36 30.13 15.31 -2.09
C ASP A 36 29.36 15.28 -0.77
N VAL A 37 30.09 15.13 0.33
CA VAL A 37 29.52 15.05 1.68
C VAL A 37 28.81 16.34 2.07
N VAL A 38 29.28 17.50 1.60
CA VAL A 38 28.72 18.80 1.99
C VAL A 38 27.39 19.01 1.28
N ASN A 39 27.35 18.81 -0.04
CA ASN A 39 26.10 18.94 -0.80
C ASN A 39 25.06 17.91 -0.35
N ASN A 40 25.49 16.68 -0.04
CA ASN A 40 24.58 15.65 0.46
C ASN A 40 23.97 16.00 1.82
N ASP A 41 24.72 16.64 2.73
CA ASP A 41 24.18 17.06 4.03
C ASP A 41 23.15 18.19 3.87
N GLU A 42 23.38 19.13 2.96
CA GLU A 42 22.40 20.18 2.64
C GLU A 42 21.13 19.61 2.01
N GLU A 43 21.26 18.72 1.02
CA GLU A 43 20.11 18.03 0.42
C GLU A 43 19.37 17.16 1.44
N LEU A 44 20.09 16.52 2.37
CA LEU A 44 19.47 15.71 3.43
C LEU A 44 18.60 16.58 4.34
N ARG A 45 19.10 17.76 4.75
CA ARG A 45 18.31 18.72 5.54
C ARG A 45 17.05 19.16 4.81
N LEU A 46 17.17 19.55 3.55
CA LEU A 46 16.02 19.91 2.72
C LEU A 46 15.00 18.78 2.60
N ASN A 47 15.46 17.54 2.44
CA ASN A 47 14.56 16.38 2.37
C ASN A 47 13.84 16.12 3.70
N LEU A 48 14.50 16.36 4.84
CA LEU A 48 13.90 16.24 6.16
C LEU A 48 12.88 17.36 6.41
N ASP A 49 13.19 18.59 6.01
CA ASP A 49 12.26 19.73 6.13
C ASP A 49 10.98 19.50 5.31
N LEU A 50 11.12 18.90 4.11
CA LEU A 50 9.98 18.59 3.22
C LEU A 50 9.29 17.25 3.54
N LEU A 51 9.80 16.48 4.50
CA LEU A 51 9.30 15.13 4.77
C LEU A 51 7.85 15.16 5.24
N GLU A 52 7.51 16.10 6.12
CA GLU A 52 6.15 16.26 6.65
C GLU A 52 5.15 16.54 5.52
N GLU A 53 5.48 17.46 4.61
CA GLU A 53 4.63 17.76 3.45
C GLU A 53 4.41 16.53 2.56
N ARG A 54 5.46 15.73 2.34
CA ARG A 54 5.36 14.49 1.55
C ARG A 54 4.48 13.46 2.25
N GLN A 55 4.63 13.29 3.57
CA GLN A 55 3.80 12.39 4.37
C GLN A 55 2.32 12.82 4.33
N GLU A 56 2.03 14.10 4.47
CA GLU A 56 0.66 14.61 4.41
C GLU A 56 0.04 14.39 3.02
N ARG A 57 0.77 14.70 1.95
CA ARG A 57 0.32 14.43 0.57
C ARG A 57 0.04 12.95 0.35
N ALA A 58 0.91 12.06 0.84
CA ALA A 58 0.71 10.62 0.76
C ALA A 58 -0.55 10.18 1.52
N ALA A 59 -0.77 10.70 2.72
CA ALA A 59 -1.96 10.41 3.53
C ALA A 59 -3.25 10.86 2.83
N VAL A 60 -3.26 12.05 2.21
CA VAL A 60 -4.40 12.55 1.42
C VAL A 60 -4.69 11.63 0.24
N CYS A 61 -3.65 11.20 -0.50
CA CYS A 61 -3.80 10.26 -1.60
C CYS A 61 -4.35 8.90 -1.15
N GLU A 62 -3.86 8.37 -0.04
CA GLU A 62 -4.31 7.09 0.53
C GLU A 62 -5.77 7.18 1.00
N ALA A 63 -6.14 8.24 1.72
CA ALA A 63 -7.50 8.49 2.16
C ALA A 63 -8.46 8.60 0.95
N ARG A 64 -8.05 9.27 -0.12
CA ARG A 64 -8.82 9.38 -1.36
C ARG A 64 -9.01 8.01 -2.03
N ALA A 65 -7.96 7.20 -2.10
CA ALA A 65 -8.02 5.86 -2.67
C ALA A 65 -8.98 4.95 -1.87
N LYS A 66 -8.84 4.94 -0.54
CA LYS A 66 -9.72 4.20 0.38
C LYS A 66 -11.17 4.66 0.24
N SER A 67 -11.41 5.97 0.22
CA SER A 67 -12.76 6.54 0.06
C SER A 67 -13.39 6.13 -1.27
N LYS A 68 -12.62 6.16 -2.37
CA LYS A 68 -13.11 5.71 -3.69
C LYS A 68 -13.48 4.24 -3.69
N MET A 69 -12.65 3.39 -3.09
CA MET A 69 -12.92 1.95 -2.96
C MET A 69 -14.17 1.68 -2.11
N MET A 70 -14.28 2.35 -0.96
CA MET A 70 -15.44 2.25 -0.07
C MET A 70 -16.74 2.65 -0.78
N LYS A 71 -16.74 3.78 -1.49
CA LYS A 71 -17.92 4.24 -2.26
C LYS A 71 -18.33 3.23 -3.32
N TYR A 72 -17.38 2.68 -4.07
CA TYR A 72 -17.65 1.67 -5.08
C TYR A 72 -18.27 0.40 -4.49
N TYR A 73 -17.70 -0.08 -3.38
CA TYR A 73 -18.20 -1.27 -2.69
C TYR A 73 -19.60 -1.02 -2.11
N ASN A 74 -19.77 0.05 -1.32
CA ASN A 74 -21.04 0.38 -0.67
C ASN A 74 -22.17 0.67 -1.66
N ALA A 75 -21.87 1.22 -2.84
CA ALA A 75 -22.88 1.44 -3.88
C ALA A 75 -23.39 0.12 -4.49
N ARG A 76 -22.58 -0.95 -4.45
CA ARG A 76 -22.91 -2.26 -5.04
C ARG A 76 -23.42 -3.26 -4.01
N VAL A 77 -22.98 -3.12 -2.77
CA VAL A 77 -23.47 -3.94 -1.66
C VAL A 77 -24.79 -3.35 -1.19
N CYS A 78 -25.87 -3.90 -1.72
CA CYS A 78 -27.20 -3.72 -1.15
C CYS A 78 -27.25 -4.52 0.15
N GLY A 79 -27.35 -3.85 1.29
CA GLY A 79 -27.52 -4.50 2.59
C GLY A 79 -28.86 -5.23 2.62
N VAL A 80 -28.85 -6.56 2.60
CA VAL A 80 -30.05 -7.37 2.80
C VAL A 80 -30.20 -7.62 4.30
N ALA A 81 -31.31 -7.16 4.88
CA ALA A 81 -31.67 -7.47 6.25
C ALA A 81 -32.56 -8.72 6.27
N PHE A 82 -32.19 -9.71 7.09
CA PHE A 82 -32.94 -10.94 7.26
C PHE A 82 -33.65 -10.96 8.62
N LYS A 83 -34.84 -11.53 8.68
CA LYS A 83 -35.60 -11.78 9.89
C LYS A 83 -35.48 -13.26 10.30
N PRO A 84 -35.65 -13.58 11.61
CA PRO A 84 -35.76 -14.97 12.04
C PRO A 84 -36.89 -15.69 11.30
N GLY A 85 -36.58 -16.84 10.68
CA GLY A 85 -37.52 -17.60 9.86
C GLY A 85 -37.38 -17.40 8.34
N ASP A 86 -36.58 -16.42 7.89
CA ASP A 86 -36.29 -16.26 6.47
C ASP A 86 -35.39 -17.40 5.95
N PHE A 87 -35.79 -17.98 4.81
CA PHE A 87 -34.97 -18.96 4.10
C PHE A 87 -34.04 -18.25 3.12
N ILE A 88 -32.75 -18.55 3.20
CA ILE A 88 -31.71 -17.98 2.34
C ILE A 88 -30.95 -19.08 1.63
N TYR A 89 -30.72 -18.87 0.34
CA TYR A 89 -29.77 -19.70 -0.42
C TYR A 89 -28.36 -19.32 0.00
N ARG A 90 -27.56 -20.30 0.41
CA ARG A 90 -26.14 -20.13 0.73
C ARG A 90 -25.32 -20.95 -0.25
N ASN A 91 -24.20 -20.38 -0.71
CA ASN A 91 -23.22 -21.17 -1.44
C ASN A 91 -22.73 -22.32 -0.57
N ASN A 92 -22.68 -23.51 -1.14
CA ASN A 92 -22.31 -24.71 -0.40
C ASN A 92 -20.83 -24.67 0.02
N ASP A 93 -19.96 -24.11 -0.84
CA ASP A 93 -18.54 -23.88 -0.55
C ASP A 93 -18.30 -23.01 0.69
N ALA A 94 -19.14 -21.99 0.90
CA ALA A 94 -19.01 -21.08 2.04
C ALA A 94 -19.67 -21.62 3.32
N SER A 95 -20.61 -22.56 3.18
CA SER A 95 -21.38 -23.11 4.31
C SER A 95 -20.90 -24.48 4.78
N HIS A 96 -20.09 -25.19 3.98
CA HIS A 96 -19.60 -26.55 4.23
C HIS A 96 -20.70 -27.54 4.63
N ALA A 97 -21.95 -27.30 4.19
CA ALA A 97 -23.09 -28.09 4.63
C ALA A 97 -23.09 -29.51 4.06
N VAL A 98 -22.57 -29.69 2.83
CA VAL A 98 -22.42 -30.99 2.17
C VAL A 98 -21.08 -31.05 1.44
N ALA A 99 -20.40 -32.21 1.47
CA ALA A 99 -19.15 -32.42 0.73
C ALA A 99 -19.34 -32.15 -0.77
N GLY A 100 -18.63 -31.15 -1.29
CA GLY A 100 -18.70 -30.71 -2.69
C GLY A 100 -18.11 -31.74 -3.64
N GLY A 101 -18.93 -32.64 -4.16
CA GLY A 101 -18.57 -33.49 -5.30
C GLY A 101 -18.63 -32.71 -6.62
N LYS A 102 -18.02 -33.22 -7.69
CA LYS A 102 -18.02 -32.62 -9.04
C LYS A 102 -19.42 -32.35 -9.63
N LEU A 103 -20.47 -32.94 -9.06
CA LEU A 103 -21.87 -32.81 -9.48
C LEU A 103 -22.77 -32.15 -8.41
N GLY A 104 -22.19 -31.63 -7.32
CA GLY A 104 -22.96 -30.92 -6.30
C GLY A 104 -23.47 -29.58 -6.84
N PRO A 105 -24.62 -29.09 -6.35
CA PRO A 105 -25.04 -27.71 -6.62
C PRO A 105 -23.92 -26.76 -6.16
N LYS A 106 -23.56 -25.81 -7.04
CA LYS A 106 -22.60 -24.74 -6.74
C LYS A 106 -23.18 -23.78 -5.72
#